data_AF-A0A428WFZ7-F1
#
_entry.id   AF-A0A428WFZ7-F1
#
_cell.length_a   1.000
_cell.length_b   1.000
_cell.length_c   1.000
_cell.angle_alpha   90.00
_cell.angle_beta   90.00
_cell.angle_gamma   90.00
#
_symmetry.space_group_name_H-M   'P 1'
#
loop_
_entity.id
_entity.type
_entity.pdbx_description
1 polymer ?
#
loop_
_entity_poly.entity_id
_entity_poly.type
_entity_poly.pdbx_seq_one_letter_code
_entity_poly.pdbx_strand_id
1 'polypeptide(L)'
;MTSFSPDFEGAEFADPAGYAHLLAPESTMCWWCESRPATTGEHKFKRTSLARLMGDGEVLVWGNGEHLREIRGKGGLKRDRYGVVKFPKSMCAPCNNETSKPFDIAYDTYAQYVETHLLRIMPGLDLGSLYGSEWRQKSLDLARYHAKHFGCRMVRDRFPVPQSLRDFMNGAEDMADGHMAIISTDSVSKAYGRGMSISPVVPWISRDMTRFTSCVMASYIGPIGIRYEWVAAGIPDQERDQFFHHSNPVINYFPNEKDVVMGKTRKSGRFARLLQWAYRP
;
A
#
# COMPACT_ATOMS: atom_id res chain seq x y z
N MET A 1 14.17 -19.30 15.99
CA MET A 1 13.89 -17.85 16.03
C MET A 1 15.00 -17.16 15.27
N THR A 2 14.82 -16.98 13.98
CA THR A 2 15.76 -16.25 13.11
C THR A 2 15.18 -14.87 12.88
N SER A 3 15.95 -13.84 13.25
CA SER A 3 15.79 -12.49 12.74
C SER A 3 15.80 -12.57 11.21
N PHE A 4 14.66 -12.36 10.57
CA PHE A 4 14.55 -12.25 9.12
C PHE A 4 13.96 -10.86 8.84
N SER A 5 14.85 -9.87 8.75
CA SER A 5 14.69 -8.88 7.70
C SER A 5 15.05 -9.64 6.42
N PRO A 6 14.14 -9.86 5.44
CA PRO A 6 14.54 -10.52 4.22
C PRO A 6 15.68 -9.69 3.64
N ASP A 7 16.85 -10.32 3.52
CA ASP A 7 18.10 -9.71 3.09
C ASP A 7 17.84 -8.77 1.91
N PHE A 8 17.89 -7.47 2.20
CA PHE A 8 17.97 -6.37 1.25
C PHE A 8 19.42 -6.25 0.73
N GLU A 9 20.15 -7.37 0.62
CA GLU A 9 21.48 -7.39 0.05
C GLU A 9 21.38 -7.47 -1.48
N GLY A 10 21.85 -6.42 -2.16
CA GLY A 10 22.18 -6.49 -3.59
C GLY A 10 21.26 -5.74 -4.56
N ALA A 11 20.44 -4.80 -4.09
CA ALA A 11 20.19 -3.59 -4.88
C ALA A 11 20.81 -2.45 -4.09
N GLU A 12 21.78 -1.73 -4.67
CA GLU A 12 22.20 -0.41 -4.19
C GLU A 12 20.98 0.52 -4.30
N PHE A 13 20.04 0.40 -3.37
CA PHE A 13 19.12 1.48 -3.10
C PHE A 13 19.99 2.64 -2.71
N ALA A 14 19.77 3.79 -3.37
CA ALA A 14 20.59 4.96 -3.13
C ALA A 14 20.71 5.17 -1.61
N ASP A 15 21.93 5.40 -1.13
CA ASP A 15 22.14 5.79 0.26
C ASP A 15 21.21 6.99 0.53
N PRO A 16 20.35 6.95 1.56
CA PRO A 16 19.52 8.10 1.94
C PRO A 16 20.31 9.41 2.08
N ALA A 17 21.60 9.34 2.43
CA ALA A 17 22.48 10.52 2.44
C ALA A 17 22.68 11.11 1.03
N GLY A 18 22.73 10.27 -0.01
CA GLY A 18 22.98 10.67 -1.40
C GLY A 18 21.84 11.41 -2.09
N TYR A 19 20.62 11.39 -1.53
CA TYR A 19 19.47 12.14 -2.06
C TYR A 19 18.78 13.03 -1.03
N ALA A 20 19.41 13.27 0.11
CA ALA A 20 18.84 14.09 1.17
C ALA A 20 18.46 15.51 0.70
N HIS A 21 19.20 16.06 -0.27
CA HIS A 21 18.93 17.38 -0.89
C HIS A 21 17.71 17.41 -1.80
N LEU A 22 17.18 16.24 -2.20
CA LEU A 22 15.97 16.12 -3.01
C LEU A 22 14.70 15.98 -2.17
N LEU A 23 14.85 15.73 -0.87
CA LEU A 23 13.72 15.54 0.03
C LEU A 23 12.92 16.84 0.15
N ALA A 24 11.60 16.70 0.12
CA ALA A 24 10.68 17.80 0.36
C ALA A 24 10.91 18.40 1.77
N PRO A 25 10.76 19.73 1.92
CA PRO A 25 10.81 20.34 3.24
C PRO A 25 9.70 19.79 4.13
N GLU A 26 9.93 19.86 5.44
CA GLU A 26 8.86 19.54 6.39
C GLU A 26 7.70 20.52 6.22
N SER A 27 6.48 19.99 6.29
CA SER A 27 5.25 20.77 6.15
C SER A 27 4.33 20.51 7.33
N THR A 28 3.74 21.58 7.84
CA THR A 28 2.68 21.53 8.86
C THR A 28 1.29 21.52 8.22
N MET A 29 1.20 21.54 6.89
CA MET A 29 -0.05 21.57 6.13
C MET A 29 -0.49 20.15 5.74
N CYS A 30 -1.80 19.97 5.59
CA CYS A 30 -2.38 18.74 5.09
C CYS A 30 -1.89 18.47 3.66
N TRP A 31 -1.23 17.34 3.42
CA TRP A 31 -0.68 17.03 2.10
C TRP A 31 -1.74 16.89 1.01
N TRP A 32 -2.96 16.51 1.37
CA TRP A 32 -4.07 16.34 0.43
C TRP A 32 -4.67 17.69 0.01
N CYS A 33 -5.22 18.47 0.94
CA CYS A 33 -5.96 19.69 0.58
C CYS A 33 -5.12 20.98 0.58
N GLU A 34 -3.90 20.95 1.14
CA GLU A 34 -2.92 22.04 1.22
C GLU A 34 -3.43 23.37 1.84
N SER A 35 -4.66 23.38 2.36
CA SER A 35 -5.37 24.57 2.82
C SER A 35 -5.60 24.59 4.33
N ARG A 36 -5.32 23.48 5.03
CA ARG A 36 -5.51 23.34 6.48
C ARG A 36 -4.31 22.70 7.14
N PRO A 37 -4.04 22.99 8.43
CA PRO A 37 -2.97 22.32 9.18
C PRO A 37 -3.17 20.80 9.29
N ALA A 38 -2.06 20.06 9.24
CA ALA A 38 -1.99 18.62 9.46
C ALA A 38 -2.10 18.30 10.97
N THR A 39 -3.33 18.13 11.45
CA THR A 39 -3.60 17.86 12.87
C THR A 39 -3.74 16.38 13.22
N THR A 40 -3.83 15.51 12.20
CA THR A 40 -4.12 14.08 12.34
C THR A 40 -3.11 13.22 11.59
N GLY A 41 -2.90 12.00 12.09
CA GLY A 41 -2.07 10.97 11.45
C GLY A 41 -2.93 9.76 11.09
N GLU A 42 -2.78 9.28 9.86
CA GLU A 42 -3.48 8.10 9.36
C GLU A 42 -2.94 6.82 10.00
N HIS A 43 -3.78 5.79 10.17
CA HIS A 43 -3.30 4.51 10.68
C HIS A 43 -2.51 3.78 9.59
N LYS A 44 -1.37 3.19 9.96
CA LYS A 44 -0.61 2.31 9.06
C LYS A 44 -1.40 1.04 8.72
N PHE A 45 -2.15 0.53 9.67
CA PHE A 45 -3.13 -0.54 9.43
C PHE A 45 -4.41 -0.20 10.17
N LYS A 46 -5.56 -0.52 9.56
CA LYS A 46 -6.84 -0.21 10.17
C LYS A 46 -6.96 -0.90 11.53
N ARG A 47 -7.45 -0.15 12.53
CA ARG A 47 -7.60 -0.66 13.91
C ARG A 47 -8.48 -1.92 13.97
N THR A 48 -9.50 -2.01 13.11
CA THR A 48 -10.38 -3.18 12.97
C THR A 48 -9.60 -4.40 12.50
N SER A 49 -8.81 -4.29 11.43
CA SER A 49 -7.92 -5.36 10.97
C SER A 49 -6.90 -5.77 12.04
N LEU A 50 -6.27 -4.81 12.72
CA LEU A 50 -5.35 -5.12 13.83
C LEU A 50 -6.08 -5.86 14.97
N ALA A 51 -7.28 -5.42 15.33
CA ALA A 51 -8.07 -6.08 16.37
C ALA A 51 -8.51 -7.50 15.96
N ARG A 52 -8.77 -7.76 14.67
CA ARG A 52 -9.04 -9.11 14.15
C ARG A 52 -7.79 -9.99 14.17
N LEU A 53 -6.64 -9.45 13.76
CA LEU A 53 -5.36 -10.16 13.81
C LEU A 53 -4.95 -10.51 15.25
N MET A 54 -5.25 -9.62 16.20
CA MET A 54 -5.06 -9.85 17.63
C MET A 54 -5.96 -10.99 18.15
N GLY A 55 -7.18 -11.12 17.61
CA GLY A 55 -8.13 -12.16 17.97
C GLY A 55 -8.51 -12.12 19.46
N ASP A 56 -8.57 -13.31 20.07
CA ASP A 56 -8.67 -13.50 21.52
C ASP A 56 -7.30 -13.38 22.22
N GLY A 57 -6.22 -13.31 21.45
CA GLY A 57 -4.90 -13.03 21.96
C GLY A 57 -4.84 -11.61 22.53
N GLU A 58 -4.13 -11.44 23.65
CA GLU A 58 -3.99 -10.12 24.27
C GLU A 58 -2.82 -9.31 23.68
N VAL A 59 -2.10 -9.83 22.69
CA VAL A 59 -0.82 -9.24 22.23
C VAL A 59 -0.70 -9.29 20.71
N LEU A 60 -0.26 -8.17 20.13
CA LEU A 60 0.28 -8.10 18.78
C LEU A 60 1.78 -7.79 18.82
N VAL A 61 2.56 -8.48 18.00
CA VAL A 61 3.97 -8.16 17.79
C VAL A 61 4.09 -7.20 16.61
N TRP A 62 4.71 -6.04 16.87
CA TRP A 62 4.97 -5.00 15.89
C TRP A 62 6.48 -4.92 15.61
N GLY A 63 6.87 -5.00 14.34
CA GLY A 63 8.25 -4.86 13.90
C GLY A 63 8.47 -3.65 12.98
N ASN A 64 9.64 -3.04 13.05
CA ASN A 64 10.09 -1.99 12.12
C ASN A 64 11.42 -2.33 11.41
N GLY A 65 11.82 -3.61 11.43
CA GLY A 65 13.10 -4.08 10.88
C GLY A 65 14.24 -4.11 11.90
N GLU A 66 14.24 -3.19 12.85
CA GLU A 66 15.31 -3.07 13.87
C GLU A 66 14.85 -3.50 15.27
N HIS A 67 13.57 -3.29 15.56
CA HIS A 67 12.99 -3.50 16.87
C HIS A 67 11.66 -4.23 16.77
N LEU A 68 11.43 -5.12 17.74
CA LEU A 68 10.15 -5.76 17.98
C LEU A 68 9.53 -5.17 19.24
N ARG A 69 8.20 -4.97 19.20
CA ARG A 69 7.43 -4.46 20.33
C ARG A 69 6.11 -5.19 20.46
N GLU A 70 5.67 -5.37 21.69
CA GLU A 70 4.34 -5.90 21.99
C GLU A 70 3.33 -4.75 22.15
N ILE A 71 2.21 -4.84 21.44
CA ILE A 71 1.03 -4.02 21.68
C ILE A 71 0.00 -4.88 22.39
N ARG A 72 -0.26 -4.56 23.66
CA ARG A 72 -1.15 -5.33 24.52
C ARG A 72 -2.58 -4.79 24.54
N GLY A 73 -3.53 -5.65 24.22
CA GLY A 73 -4.97 -5.44 24.22
C GLY A 73 -5.46 -4.46 23.16
N LYS A 74 -6.76 -4.53 22.87
CA LYS A 74 -7.43 -3.63 21.90
C LYS A 74 -7.32 -2.15 22.31
N GLY A 75 -7.23 -1.87 23.62
CA GLY A 75 -6.97 -0.52 24.15
C GLY A 75 -5.56 0.01 23.86
N GLY A 76 -4.57 -0.87 23.66
CA GLY A 76 -3.21 -0.50 23.22
C GLY A 76 -3.20 0.11 21.82
N LEU A 77 -4.00 -0.46 20.91
CA LEU A 77 -4.15 0.03 19.53
C LEU A 77 -4.73 1.44 19.46
N LYS A 78 -5.68 1.78 20.35
CA LYS A 78 -6.29 3.11 20.40
C LYS A 78 -5.31 4.16 20.95
N ARG A 79 -4.58 3.82 22.00
CA ARG A 79 -3.67 4.74 22.69
C ARG A 79 -2.44 5.06 21.85
N ASP A 80 -1.98 4.10 21.04
CA ASP A 80 -0.75 4.21 20.24
C ASP A 80 0.40 4.85 21.02
N ARG A 81 0.63 4.33 22.24
CA ARG A 81 1.58 4.93 23.21
C ARG A 81 2.97 5.12 22.62
N TYR A 82 3.37 4.24 21.70
CA TYR A 82 4.69 4.24 21.07
C TYR A 82 4.72 4.99 19.73
N GLY A 83 3.59 5.53 19.26
CA GLY A 83 3.50 6.23 17.98
C GLY A 83 3.83 5.34 16.78
N VAL A 84 3.62 4.02 16.90
CA VAL A 84 3.99 3.06 15.87
C VAL A 84 2.83 2.71 14.95
N VAL A 85 1.59 2.79 15.45
CA VAL A 85 0.39 2.36 14.73
C VAL A 85 -0.01 3.40 13.68
N LYS A 86 0.24 4.69 13.92
CA LYS A 86 -0.08 5.77 12.99
C LYS A 86 1.16 6.31 12.27
N PHE A 87 0.93 6.90 11.11
CA PHE A 87 1.86 7.83 10.49
C PHE A 87 1.95 9.11 11.34
N PRO A 88 3.07 9.86 11.24
CA PRO A 88 3.12 11.23 11.75
C PRO A 88 1.97 12.06 11.19
N LYS A 89 1.64 13.13 11.91
CA LYS A 89 0.57 14.03 11.50
C LYS A 89 0.90 14.64 10.14
N SER A 90 0.05 14.38 9.16
CA SER A 90 0.24 14.78 7.76
C SER A 90 -1.07 15.18 7.08
N MET A 91 -2.21 15.02 7.77
CA MET A 91 -3.54 15.32 7.22
C MET A 91 -4.38 16.14 8.21
N CYS A 92 -5.28 16.96 7.69
CA CYS A 92 -6.30 17.64 8.50
C CYS A 92 -7.47 16.69 8.81
N ALA A 93 -8.21 16.96 9.89
CA ALA A 93 -9.33 16.11 10.31
C ALA A 93 -10.43 15.94 9.24
N PRO A 94 -10.87 16.98 8.50
CA PRO A 94 -11.88 16.81 7.45
C PRO A 94 -11.45 15.85 6.33
N CYS A 95 -10.20 15.94 5.86
CA CYS A 95 -9.67 15.04 4.85
C CYS A 95 -9.52 13.62 5.39
N ASN A 96 -8.99 13.48 6.62
CA ASN A 96 -8.66 12.18 7.18
C ASN A 96 -9.86 11.38 7.68
N ASN A 97 -10.99 12.05 7.97
CA ASN A 97 -12.15 11.43 8.60
C ASN A 97 -13.41 11.51 7.74
N GLU A 98 -13.86 12.71 7.38
CA GLU A 98 -15.14 12.91 6.69
C GLU A 98 -15.01 12.58 5.20
N THR A 99 -14.00 13.16 4.56
CA THR A 99 -13.79 13.05 3.11
C THR A 99 -13.37 11.63 2.72
N SER A 100 -12.49 10.99 3.50
CA SER A 100 -12.04 9.62 3.22
C SER A 100 -12.98 8.52 3.67
N LYS A 101 -14.13 8.85 4.30
CA LYS A 101 -15.05 7.84 4.85
C LYS A 101 -15.48 6.79 3.82
N PRO A 102 -15.82 7.13 2.56
CA PRO A 102 -16.14 6.11 1.56
C PRO A 102 -14.98 5.16 1.28
N PHE A 103 -13.74 5.68 1.30
CA PHE A 103 -12.52 4.91 1.05
C PHE A 103 -12.27 3.90 2.18
N ASP A 104 -12.44 4.36 3.42
CA ASP A 104 -12.34 3.51 4.61
C ASP A 104 -13.35 2.35 4.58
N ILE A 105 -14.59 2.60 4.14
CA ILE A 105 -15.63 1.58 4.01
C ILE A 105 -15.25 0.54 2.94
N ALA A 106 -14.81 0.99 1.76
CA ALA A 106 -14.38 0.08 0.69
C ALA A 106 -13.22 -0.81 1.16
N TYR A 107 -12.23 -0.22 1.82
CA TYR A 107 -11.12 -0.97 2.39
C TYR A 107 -11.56 -1.98 3.46
N ASP A 108 -12.45 -1.61 4.38
CA ASP A 108 -12.90 -2.53 5.44
C ASP A 108 -13.57 -3.80 4.84
N THR A 109 -14.36 -3.65 3.77
CA THR A 109 -14.95 -4.77 3.01
C THR A 109 -13.86 -5.61 2.32
N TYR A 110 -12.93 -4.97 1.60
CA TYR A 110 -11.81 -5.67 0.96
C TYR A 110 -10.93 -6.43 1.96
N ALA A 111 -10.55 -5.79 3.05
CA ALA A 111 -9.70 -6.38 4.09
C ALA A 111 -10.37 -7.61 4.70
N GLN A 112 -11.66 -7.54 5.02
CA GLN A 112 -12.41 -8.69 5.51
C GLN A 112 -12.43 -9.83 4.50
N TYR A 113 -12.61 -9.53 3.21
CA TYR A 113 -12.59 -10.54 2.16
C TYR A 113 -11.22 -11.22 2.04
N VAL A 114 -10.13 -10.44 1.97
CA VAL A 114 -8.75 -10.97 1.92
C VAL A 114 -8.41 -11.81 3.14
N GLU A 115 -8.82 -11.40 4.33
CA GLU A 115 -8.54 -12.12 5.58
C GLU A 115 -9.30 -13.45 5.70
N THR A 116 -10.43 -13.60 5.00
CA THR A 116 -11.31 -14.78 5.08
C THR A 116 -11.19 -15.73 3.89
N HIS A 117 -10.53 -15.33 2.80
CA HIS A 117 -10.42 -16.12 1.57
C HIS A 117 -8.97 -16.49 1.23
N LEU A 118 -8.77 -17.65 0.62
CA LEU A 118 -7.45 -18.13 0.16
C LEU A 118 -7.10 -17.56 -1.22
N LEU A 119 -6.87 -16.25 -1.30
CA LEU A 119 -6.69 -15.55 -2.59
C LEU A 119 -5.37 -15.86 -3.32
N ARG A 120 -4.35 -16.34 -2.62
CA ARG A 120 -3.03 -16.60 -3.22
C ARG A 120 -3.02 -17.73 -4.26
N ILE A 121 -4.04 -18.58 -4.28
CA ILE A 121 -4.21 -19.61 -5.31
C ILE A 121 -5.15 -19.15 -6.44
N MET A 122 -5.73 -17.96 -6.31
CA MET A 122 -6.70 -17.43 -7.26
C MET A 122 -5.99 -16.69 -8.40
N PRO A 123 -6.57 -16.75 -9.62
CA PRO A 123 -6.02 -16.05 -10.79
C PRO A 123 -6.13 -14.53 -10.69
N GLY A 124 -7.10 -14.04 -9.93
CA GLY A 124 -7.47 -12.65 -9.80
C GLY A 124 -8.41 -12.44 -8.62
N LEU A 125 -8.89 -11.21 -8.46
CA LEU A 125 -9.88 -10.83 -7.46
C LEU A 125 -11.16 -10.39 -8.17
N ASP A 126 -12.28 -11.08 -7.95
CA ASP A 126 -13.57 -10.68 -8.49
C ASP A 126 -14.16 -9.54 -7.65
N LEU A 127 -13.89 -8.31 -8.09
CA LEU A 127 -14.42 -7.08 -7.51
C LEU A 127 -15.92 -6.93 -7.74
N GLY A 128 -16.45 -7.53 -8.82
CA GLY A 128 -17.89 -7.59 -9.10
C GLY A 128 -18.63 -8.41 -8.06
N SER A 129 -18.10 -9.59 -7.70
CA SER A 129 -18.64 -10.39 -6.60
C SER A 129 -18.42 -9.74 -5.23
N LEU A 130 -17.31 -9.02 -5.03
CA LEU A 130 -16.99 -8.37 -3.75
C LEU A 130 -17.91 -7.18 -3.45
N TYR A 131 -18.16 -6.33 -4.44
CA TYR A 131 -18.84 -5.05 -4.28
C TYR A 131 -20.20 -4.97 -4.99
N GLY A 132 -20.60 -6.01 -5.72
CA GLY A 132 -21.86 -6.05 -6.46
C GLY A 132 -21.93 -5.00 -7.57
N SER A 133 -23.11 -4.40 -7.75
CA SER A 133 -23.36 -3.38 -8.77
C SER A 133 -22.52 -2.10 -8.59
N GLU A 134 -22.02 -1.84 -7.37
CA GLU A 134 -21.21 -0.66 -7.05
C GLU A 134 -19.70 -0.88 -7.27
N TRP A 135 -19.29 -2.00 -7.86
CA TRP A 135 -17.87 -2.38 -7.94
C TRP A 135 -16.98 -1.31 -8.54
N ARG A 136 -17.42 -0.55 -9.56
CA ARG A 136 -16.62 0.52 -10.18
C ARG A 136 -16.25 1.59 -9.16
N GLN A 137 -17.26 2.15 -8.49
CA GLN A 137 -17.04 3.19 -7.48
C GLN A 137 -16.28 2.66 -6.27
N LYS A 138 -16.62 1.46 -5.77
CA LYS A 138 -15.94 0.88 -4.60
C LYS A 138 -14.49 0.49 -4.88
N SER A 139 -14.16 0.14 -6.12
CA SER A 139 -12.77 -0.14 -6.52
C SER A 139 -11.94 1.13 -6.59
N LEU A 140 -12.52 2.23 -7.09
CA LEU A 140 -11.91 3.56 -7.01
C LEU A 140 -11.74 4.00 -5.55
N ASP A 141 -12.74 3.81 -4.70
CA ASP A 141 -12.66 4.14 -3.28
C ASP A 141 -11.58 3.30 -2.54
N LEU A 142 -11.46 2.02 -2.90
CA LEU A 142 -10.37 1.16 -2.42
C LEU A 142 -9.00 1.69 -2.88
N ALA A 143 -8.87 2.06 -4.16
CA ALA A 143 -7.65 2.66 -4.68
C ALA A 143 -7.32 3.98 -3.95
N ARG A 144 -8.31 4.82 -3.66
CA ARG A 144 -8.14 6.07 -2.90
C ARG A 144 -7.75 5.84 -1.44
N TYR A 145 -8.21 4.75 -0.82
CA TYR A 145 -7.70 4.35 0.50
C TYR A 145 -6.19 4.07 0.44
N HIS A 146 -5.75 3.30 -0.57
CA HIS A 146 -4.32 3.02 -0.75
C HIS A 146 -3.54 4.29 -1.15
N ALA A 147 -4.07 5.15 -2.02
CA ALA A 147 -3.50 6.45 -2.36
C ALA A 147 -3.29 7.33 -1.11
N LYS A 148 -4.28 7.40 -0.21
CA LYS A 148 -4.17 8.09 1.08
C LYS A 148 -2.99 7.57 1.89
N HIS A 149 -2.86 6.25 1.95
CA HIS A 149 -1.79 5.57 2.69
C HIS A 149 -0.41 5.86 2.10
N PHE A 150 -0.29 5.78 0.77
CA PHE A 150 0.93 6.11 0.05
C PHE A 150 1.29 7.60 0.15
N GLY A 151 0.33 8.52 0.11
CA GLY A 151 0.54 9.95 0.34
C GLY A 151 1.09 10.23 1.74
N CYS A 152 0.46 9.66 2.78
CA CYS A 152 0.99 9.75 4.16
C CYS A 152 2.40 9.15 4.29
N ARG A 153 2.68 8.09 3.53
CA ARG A 153 4.00 7.47 3.50
C ARG A 153 5.05 8.34 2.82
N MET A 154 4.72 8.94 1.67
CA MET A 154 5.57 9.90 0.97
C MET A 154 5.92 11.08 1.88
N VAL A 155 4.93 11.68 2.54
CA VAL A 155 5.17 12.81 3.47
C VAL A 155 6.10 12.41 4.62
N ARG A 156 5.87 11.24 5.23
CA ARG A 156 6.73 10.74 6.32
C ARG A 156 8.18 10.60 5.87
N ASP A 157 8.39 10.06 4.68
CA ASP A 157 9.73 9.82 4.12
C ASP A 157 10.24 11.06 3.35
N ARG A 158 9.53 12.20 3.44
CA ARG A 158 9.82 13.49 2.77
C ARG A 158 9.97 13.40 1.26
N PHE A 159 9.21 12.51 0.63
CA PHE A 159 9.00 12.51 -0.81
C PHE A 159 7.93 13.52 -1.22
N PRO A 160 8.10 14.21 -2.36
CA PRO A 160 7.06 15.07 -2.89
C PRO A 160 5.82 14.25 -3.23
N VAL A 161 4.65 14.73 -2.79
CA VAL A 161 3.37 14.14 -3.19
C VAL A 161 2.96 14.74 -4.54
N PRO A 162 2.79 13.93 -5.60
CA PRO A 162 2.44 14.43 -6.93
C PRO A 162 1.02 15.00 -6.95
N GLN A 163 0.79 15.98 -7.84
CA GLN A 163 -0.51 16.64 -7.97
C GLN A 163 -1.61 15.67 -8.43
N SER A 164 -1.27 14.74 -9.32
CA SER A 164 -2.16 13.66 -9.77
C SER A 164 -2.73 12.83 -8.61
N LEU A 165 -1.93 12.54 -7.57
CA LEU A 165 -2.41 11.82 -6.39
C LEU A 165 -3.42 12.67 -5.63
N ARG A 166 -3.20 13.98 -5.49
CA ARG A 166 -4.18 14.90 -4.89
C ARG A 166 -5.46 14.99 -5.72
N ASP A 167 -5.34 15.07 -7.04
CA ASP A 167 -6.49 15.13 -7.95
C ASP A 167 -7.31 13.83 -7.90
N PHE A 168 -6.64 12.68 -7.83
CA PHE A 168 -7.27 11.38 -7.63
C PHE A 168 -8.02 11.29 -6.30
N MET A 169 -7.42 11.80 -5.23
CA MET A 169 -8.09 11.93 -3.94
C MET A 169 -9.29 12.87 -3.99
N ASN A 170 -9.28 13.88 -4.87
CA ASN A 170 -10.38 14.83 -5.12
C ASN A 170 -11.42 14.36 -6.15
N GLY A 171 -11.34 13.11 -6.60
CA GLY A 171 -12.38 12.50 -7.43
C GLY A 171 -11.99 12.23 -8.88
N ALA A 172 -10.76 12.55 -9.31
CA ALA A 172 -10.27 12.03 -10.59
C ALA A 172 -10.34 10.49 -10.59
N GLU A 173 -10.63 9.91 -11.76
CA GLU A 173 -10.85 8.46 -11.90
C GLU A 173 -9.56 7.70 -12.24
N ASP A 174 -8.47 8.40 -12.57
CA ASP A 174 -7.16 7.80 -12.87
C ASP A 174 -6.01 8.78 -12.51
N MET A 175 -4.77 8.29 -12.56
CA MET A 175 -3.53 9.03 -12.34
C MET A 175 -2.55 8.78 -13.49
N ALA A 176 -2.26 9.78 -14.31
CA ALA A 176 -1.40 9.62 -15.49
C ALA A 176 0.04 9.17 -15.19
N ASP A 177 0.50 9.36 -13.95
CA ASP A 177 1.86 9.06 -13.47
C ASP A 177 1.87 8.05 -12.31
N GLY A 178 0.71 7.45 -11.99
CA GLY A 178 0.56 6.48 -10.91
C GLY A 178 0.06 5.14 -11.44
N HIS A 179 0.50 4.03 -10.85
CA HIS A 179 0.00 2.70 -11.19
C HIS A 179 -0.18 1.85 -9.93
N MET A 180 -1.37 1.28 -9.78
CA MET A 180 -1.73 0.37 -8.70
C MET A 180 -2.07 -1.02 -9.21
N ALA A 181 -1.41 -2.02 -8.65
CA ALA A 181 -1.66 -3.42 -8.96
C ALA A 181 -1.92 -4.24 -7.69
N ILE A 182 -2.83 -5.20 -7.79
CA ILE A 182 -2.96 -6.25 -6.77
C ILE A 182 -1.80 -7.21 -6.95
N ILE A 183 -1.11 -7.51 -5.84
CA ILE A 183 0.10 -8.33 -5.83
C ILE A 183 0.06 -9.42 -4.77
N SER A 184 0.91 -10.42 -4.93
CA SER A 184 1.29 -11.36 -3.87
C SER A 184 2.78 -11.67 -3.96
N THR A 185 3.46 -11.75 -2.81
CA THR A 185 4.91 -11.99 -2.76
C THR A 185 5.22 -13.26 -1.97
N ASP A 186 6.17 -14.08 -2.43
CA ASP A 186 6.58 -15.27 -1.66
C ASP A 186 7.27 -14.90 -0.34
N SER A 187 8.16 -13.91 -0.36
CA SER A 187 8.86 -13.43 0.84
C SER A 187 7.90 -12.93 1.92
N VAL A 188 6.96 -12.05 1.59
CA VAL A 188 5.99 -11.48 2.56
C VAL A 188 5.07 -12.56 3.12
N SER A 189 4.55 -13.44 2.26
CA SER A 189 3.69 -14.52 2.73
C SER A 189 4.43 -15.49 3.67
N LYS A 190 5.71 -15.77 3.41
CA LYS A 190 6.53 -16.62 4.27
C LYS A 190 6.85 -15.94 5.60
N ALA A 191 7.16 -14.64 5.56
CA ALA A 191 7.58 -13.87 6.74
C ALA A 191 6.41 -13.53 7.68
N TYR A 192 5.26 -13.14 7.11
CA TYR A 192 4.16 -12.57 7.89
C TYR A 192 2.93 -13.47 7.94
N GLY A 193 2.77 -14.44 7.04
CA GLY A 193 1.61 -15.35 7.02
C GLY A 193 0.29 -14.58 6.91
N ARG A 194 -0.46 -14.51 8.03
CA ARG A 194 -1.71 -13.74 8.15
C ARG A 194 -1.52 -12.30 8.68
N GLY A 195 -0.28 -11.92 9.01
CA GLY A 195 0.07 -10.59 9.48
C GLY A 195 -0.07 -9.52 8.40
N MET A 196 0.20 -8.27 8.77
CA MET A 196 0.16 -7.13 7.87
C MET A 196 1.55 -6.49 7.76
N SER A 197 1.88 -5.96 6.59
CA SER A 197 3.18 -5.30 6.36
C SER A 197 3.05 -4.14 5.37
N ILE A 198 4.00 -3.21 5.43
CA ILE A 198 4.15 -2.10 4.47
C ILE A 198 5.62 -2.08 4.09
N SER A 199 5.91 -2.14 2.79
CA SER A 199 7.28 -2.08 2.30
C SER A 199 7.91 -0.71 2.59
N PRO A 200 9.24 -0.58 2.54
CA PRO A 200 9.85 0.73 2.39
C PRO A 200 9.35 1.46 1.13
N VAL A 201 9.44 2.80 1.12
CA VAL A 201 9.41 3.55 -0.14
C VAL A 201 10.78 3.38 -0.77
N VAL A 202 10.78 2.96 -2.01
CA VAL A 202 12.01 2.83 -2.78
C VAL A 202 12.00 3.88 -3.87
N PRO A 203 12.93 4.85 -3.87
CA PRO A 203 13.02 5.85 -4.91
C PRO A 203 13.98 5.45 -6.04
N TRP A 204 13.71 6.00 -7.22
CA TRP A 204 14.64 6.10 -8.33
C TRP A 204 14.96 7.57 -8.53
N ILE A 205 16.23 7.85 -8.78
CA ILE A 205 16.76 9.20 -8.92
C ILE A 205 17.38 9.31 -10.31
N SER A 206 17.33 10.50 -10.89
CA SER A 206 18.01 10.78 -12.15
C SER A 206 19.53 10.56 -12.02
N ARG A 207 20.20 10.23 -13.14
CA ARG A 207 21.65 9.97 -13.13
C ARG A 207 22.48 11.16 -12.63
N ASP A 208 21.98 12.38 -12.82
CA ASP A 208 22.61 13.62 -12.35
C ASP A 208 22.27 13.95 -10.88
N MET A 209 21.51 13.09 -10.19
CA MET A 209 21.11 13.25 -8.79
C MET A 209 20.30 14.54 -8.51
N THR A 210 19.59 15.08 -9.50
CA THR A 210 18.85 16.35 -9.36
C THR A 210 17.35 16.18 -9.09
N ARG A 211 16.78 14.98 -9.31
CA ARG A 211 15.34 14.75 -9.12
C ARG A 211 15.00 13.28 -8.91
N PHE A 212 13.87 13.04 -8.24
CA PHE A 212 13.23 11.74 -8.26
C PHE A 212 12.60 11.47 -9.63
N THR A 213 12.75 10.25 -10.14
CA THR A 213 12.18 9.80 -11.41
C THR A 213 11.06 8.80 -11.20
N SER A 214 11.09 8.04 -10.10
CA SER A 214 10.03 7.12 -9.72
C SER A 214 10.09 6.81 -8.22
N CYS A 215 9.00 6.31 -7.64
CA CYS A 215 9.06 5.59 -6.38
C CYS A 215 8.07 4.43 -6.34
N VAL A 216 8.43 3.36 -5.63
CA VAL A 216 7.62 2.15 -5.49
C VAL A 216 7.44 1.82 -4.02
N MET A 217 6.23 1.42 -3.66
CA MET A 217 5.89 0.92 -2.34
C MET A 217 4.73 -0.07 -2.42
N ALA A 218 4.54 -0.86 -1.37
CA ALA A 218 3.46 -1.82 -1.26
C ALA A 218 2.92 -1.91 0.17
N SER A 219 1.63 -2.22 0.29
CA SER A 219 0.96 -2.51 1.57
C SER A 219 0.24 -3.83 1.49
N TYR A 220 0.36 -4.67 2.52
CA TYR A 220 -0.10 -6.06 2.52
C TYR A 220 -1.06 -6.37 3.67
N ILE A 221 -2.05 -7.20 3.36
CA ILE A 221 -2.93 -7.91 4.30
C ILE A 221 -2.73 -9.40 4.07
N GLY A 222 -2.05 -10.06 5.00
CA GLY A 222 -1.58 -11.42 4.81
C GLY A 222 -0.72 -11.54 3.54
N PRO A 223 -1.05 -12.45 2.60
CA PRO A 223 -0.27 -12.66 1.39
C PRO A 223 -0.64 -11.72 0.23
N ILE A 224 -1.70 -10.92 0.34
CA ILE A 224 -2.18 -10.04 -0.74
C ILE A 224 -1.81 -8.60 -0.42
N GLY A 225 -1.27 -7.89 -1.40
CA GLY A 225 -0.95 -6.48 -1.25
C GLY A 225 -1.41 -5.65 -2.44
N ILE A 226 -1.32 -4.33 -2.26
CA ILE A 226 -1.41 -3.35 -3.32
C ILE A 226 -0.03 -2.74 -3.49
N ARG A 227 0.53 -2.88 -4.70
CA ARG A 227 1.73 -2.16 -5.14
C ARG A 227 1.30 -0.82 -5.71
N TYR A 228 2.02 0.23 -5.37
CA TYR A 228 1.92 1.53 -6.02
C TYR A 228 3.28 1.94 -6.56
N GLU A 229 3.25 2.42 -7.79
CA GLU A 229 4.38 3.03 -8.48
C GLU A 229 3.98 4.42 -8.94
N TRP A 230 4.84 5.39 -8.66
CA TRP A 230 4.76 6.72 -9.25
C TRP A 230 5.93 6.91 -10.20
N VAL A 231 5.69 7.48 -11.39
CA VAL A 231 6.71 7.75 -12.41
C VAL A 231 6.61 9.20 -12.86
N ALA A 232 7.62 10.02 -12.55
CA ALA A 232 7.58 11.46 -12.78
C ALA A 232 7.36 11.87 -14.25
N ALA A 233 7.72 11.00 -15.21
CA ALA A 233 7.53 11.23 -16.64
C ALA A 233 6.12 10.88 -17.14
N GLY A 234 5.25 10.36 -16.28
CA GLY A 234 4.01 9.72 -16.66
C GLY A 234 4.20 8.25 -17.02
N ILE A 235 3.08 7.53 -17.06
CA ILE A 235 2.98 6.15 -17.51
C ILE A 235 2.13 6.17 -18.79
N PRO A 236 2.63 5.68 -19.93
CA PRO A 236 1.87 5.65 -21.17
C PRO A 236 0.52 4.94 -21.00
N ASP A 237 -0.53 5.43 -21.64
CA ASP A 237 -1.90 4.92 -21.47
C ASP A 237 -2.01 3.41 -21.72
N GLN A 238 -1.29 2.90 -22.73
CA GLN A 238 -1.27 1.47 -23.05
C GLN A 238 -0.56 0.59 -22.01
N GLU A 239 0.20 1.19 -21.10
CA GLU A 239 0.91 0.53 -19.99
C GLU A 239 0.22 0.78 -18.64
N ARG A 240 -0.75 1.70 -18.58
CA ARG A 240 -1.45 2.11 -17.36
C ARG A 240 -2.61 1.18 -17.05
N ASP A 241 -2.29 0.01 -16.52
CA ASP A 241 -3.25 -1.05 -16.21
C ASP A 241 -3.66 -1.09 -14.73
N GLN A 242 -4.46 -0.11 -14.30
CA GLN A 242 -4.90 0.00 -12.91
C GLN A 242 -5.80 -1.17 -12.50
N PHE A 243 -5.60 -1.76 -11.32
CA PHE A 243 -6.47 -2.84 -10.85
C PHE A 243 -7.95 -2.42 -10.80
N PHE A 244 -8.23 -1.14 -10.54
CA PHE A 244 -9.59 -0.61 -10.39
C PHE A 244 -10.29 -0.31 -11.72
N HIS A 245 -9.61 -0.50 -12.86
CA HIS A 245 -10.25 -0.47 -14.19
C HIS A 245 -10.98 -1.77 -14.52
N HIS A 246 -10.71 -2.85 -13.77
CA HIS A 246 -11.20 -4.19 -14.06
C HIS A 246 -12.16 -4.68 -13.00
N SER A 247 -13.19 -5.42 -13.42
CA SER A 247 -14.02 -6.18 -12.46
C SER A 247 -13.29 -7.41 -11.91
N ASN A 248 -12.28 -7.90 -12.63
CA ASN A 248 -11.49 -9.09 -12.30
C ASN A 248 -9.98 -8.82 -12.44
N PRO A 249 -9.39 -7.87 -11.68
CA PRO A 249 -7.95 -7.64 -11.72
C PRO A 249 -7.16 -8.90 -11.40
N VAL A 250 -6.09 -9.10 -12.14
CA VAL A 250 -5.15 -10.21 -11.93
C VAL A 250 -4.31 -9.94 -10.68
N ILE A 251 -4.04 -11.01 -9.92
CA ILE A 251 -3.07 -10.96 -8.82
C ILE A 251 -1.69 -11.17 -9.43
N ASN A 252 -0.83 -10.15 -9.36
CA ASN A 252 0.54 -10.23 -9.86
C ASN A 252 1.46 -10.89 -8.84
N TYR A 253 2.13 -11.96 -9.24
CA TYR A 253 2.97 -12.74 -8.31
C TYR A 253 4.43 -12.34 -8.43
N PHE A 254 5.07 -12.09 -7.29
CA PHE A 254 6.48 -11.74 -7.18
C PHE A 254 7.23 -12.76 -6.30
N PRO A 255 8.45 -13.18 -6.68
CA PRO A 255 9.26 -14.04 -5.82
C PRO A 255 9.66 -13.36 -4.50
N ASN A 256 10.01 -12.07 -4.54
CA ASN A 256 10.52 -11.33 -3.39
C ASN A 256 10.22 -9.82 -3.53
N GLU A 257 10.51 -9.05 -2.47
CA GLU A 257 10.26 -7.60 -2.44
C GLU A 257 11.14 -6.82 -3.44
N LYS A 258 12.34 -7.30 -3.76
CA LYS A 258 13.19 -6.68 -4.80
C LYS A 258 12.51 -6.77 -6.17
N ASP A 259 11.86 -7.88 -6.47
CA ASP A 259 11.10 -8.05 -7.70
C ASP A 259 9.82 -7.20 -7.72
N VAL A 260 9.17 -6.99 -6.56
CA VAL A 260 8.04 -6.04 -6.43
C VAL A 260 8.49 -4.63 -6.80
N VAL A 261 9.62 -4.20 -6.25
CA VAL A 261 10.25 -2.90 -6.54
C VAL A 261 10.56 -2.78 -8.04
N MET A 262 11.17 -3.79 -8.64
CA MET A 262 11.57 -3.78 -10.06
C MET A 262 10.41 -4.07 -11.05
N GLY A 263 9.20 -4.36 -10.57
CA GLY A 263 8.07 -4.74 -11.44
C GLY A 263 8.25 -6.09 -12.14
N LYS A 264 9.12 -6.97 -11.64
CA LYS A 264 9.46 -8.26 -12.26
C LYS A 264 8.54 -9.37 -11.75
N THR A 265 7.40 -9.55 -12.40
CA THR A 265 6.49 -10.66 -12.06
C THR A 265 7.10 -12.01 -12.41
N ARG A 266 6.77 -13.04 -11.63
CA ARG A 266 7.03 -14.43 -12.05
C ARG A 266 5.89 -14.92 -12.93
N LYS A 267 6.21 -15.76 -13.91
CA LYS A 267 5.17 -16.47 -14.68
C LYS A 267 4.36 -17.34 -13.74
N SER A 268 3.02 -17.27 -13.82
CA SER A 268 2.10 -18.13 -13.09
C SER A 268 2.52 -19.60 -13.25
N GLY A 269 2.51 -20.39 -12.17
CA GLY A 269 2.76 -21.84 -12.23
C GLY A 269 1.72 -22.55 -13.10
N ARG A 270 1.99 -23.79 -13.55
CA ARG A 270 1.09 -24.54 -14.46
C ARG A 270 -0.34 -24.64 -13.93
N PHE A 271 -0.52 -24.85 -12.61
CA PHE A 271 -1.83 -24.88 -11.95
C PHE A 271 -2.56 -23.53 -11.99
N ALA A 272 -1.86 -22.43 -11.71
CA ALA A 272 -2.44 -21.10 -11.78
C ALA A 272 -2.81 -20.71 -13.23
N ARG A 273 -2.03 -21.15 -14.24
CA ARG A 273 -2.40 -20.99 -15.66
C ARG A 273 -3.62 -21.82 -16.04
N LEU A 274 -3.73 -23.04 -15.51
CA LEU A 274 -4.89 -23.90 -15.73
C LEU A 274 -6.16 -23.27 -15.14
N LEU A 275 -6.07 -22.73 -13.91
CA LEU A 275 -7.16 -21.96 -13.30
C LEU A 275 -7.43 -20.68 -14.10
N GLN A 276 -6.42 -19.89 -14.46
CA GLN A 276 -6.60 -18.71 -15.32
C GLN A 276 -7.30 -19.05 -16.63
N TRP A 277 -7.00 -20.19 -17.26
CA TRP A 277 -7.67 -20.66 -18.47
C TRP A 277 -9.12 -21.11 -18.20
N ALA A 278 -9.36 -21.87 -17.13
CA ALA A 278 -10.69 -22.36 -16.76
C ALA A 278 -11.66 -21.26 -16.31
N TYR A 279 -11.12 -20.14 -15.82
CA TYR A 279 -11.88 -18.96 -15.38
C TYR A 279 -11.80 -17.80 -16.38
N ARG A 280 -11.39 -18.04 -17.64
CA ARG A 280 -11.61 -17.05 -18.71
C ARG A 280 -13.12 -16.96 -18.98
N PRO A 281 -13.69 -15.74 -19.04
CA PRO A 281 -15.07 -15.56 -19.45
C PRO A 281 -15.32 -16.05 -20.87
#